data_AF-A0A2C9T0L1-F1
#
_entry.id   AF-A0A2C9T0L1-F1
#
_cell.length_a   1.000
_cell.length_b   1.000
_cell.length_c   1.000
_cell.angle_alpha   90.00
_cell.angle_beta   90.00
_cell.angle_gamma   90.00
#
_symmetry.space_group_name_H-M   'P 1'
#
loop_
_entity.id
_entity.type
_entity.pdbx_description
1 polymer ?
#
loop_
_entity_poly.entity_id
_entity_poly.type
_entity_poly.pdbx_seq_one_letter_code
_entity_poly.pdbx_strand_id
1 'polypeptide(L)' 'MSETLAWTPVASIDELWEGEVAEFYVDDQPILLAHLRTGEIRAYEGTCPHAGFPLGDGEVVDDVLTCSAHSWELT' A
#
# COMPACT_ATOMS: atom_id res chain seq x y z
N MET A 1 -8.10 -21.47 20.92
CA MET A 1 -7.85 -21.92 19.54
C MET A 1 -6.67 -21.09 19.06
N SER A 2 -5.51 -21.69 18.81
CA SER A 2 -4.35 -20.95 18.33
C SER A 2 -4.50 -20.82 16.82
N GLU A 3 -4.79 -19.63 16.32
CA GLU A 3 -4.74 -19.35 14.90
C GLU A 3 -3.28 -19.47 14.44
N THR A 4 -3.07 -20.22 13.35
CA THR A 4 -1.74 -20.35 12.75
C THR A 4 -1.60 -19.19 11.76
N LEU A 5 -0.63 -18.30 12.01
CA LEU A 5 -0.28 -17.25 11.06
C LEU A 5 0.25 -17.90 9.78
N ALA A 6 -0.45 -17.69 8.67
CA ALA A 6 -0.04 -18.11 7.34
C ALA A 6 0.32 -16.89 6.50
N TRP A 7 1.40 -16.98 5.74
CA TRP A 7 1.78 -15.96 4.76
C TRP A 7 1.03 -16.19 3.46
N THR A 8 0.52 -15.11 2.87
CA THR A 8 -0.18 -15.14 1.57
C THR A 8 0.58 -14.29 0.55
N PRO A 9 0.93 -14.83 -0.63
CA PRO A 9 1.51 -14.04 -1.70
C PRO A 9 0.47 -13.05 -2.25
N VAL A 10 0.86 -11.77 -2.40
CA VAL A 10 -0.02 -10.69 -2.88
C VAL A 10 0.33 -10.26 -4.29
N ALA A 11 1.61 -10.02 -4.55
CA ALA A 11 2.14 -9.57 -5.83
C ALA A 11 3.60 -10.01 -5.99
N SER A 12 4.10 -10.02 -7.21
CA SER A 12 5.52 -10.10 -7.54
C SER A 12 6.12 -8.69 -7.71
N ILE A 13 7.44 -8.57 -7.54
CA ILE A 13 8.13 -7.27 -7.64
C ILE A 13 8.06 -6.66 -9.04
N ASP A 14 7.88 -7.49 -10.07
CA ASP A 14 7.78 -7.04 -11.47
C ASP A 14 6.42 -6.38 -11.78
N GLU A 15 5.44 -6.53 -10.90
CA GLU A 15 4.09 -5.94 -11.00
C GLU A 15 3.95 -4.58 -10.31
N LEU A 16 4.93 -4.17 -9.48
CA LEU A 16 4.91 -2.90 -8.75
C LEU A 16 6.29 -2.23 -8.80
N TRP A 17 6.43 -1.20 -9.63
CA TRP A 17 7.71 -0.54 -9.83
C TRP A 17 8.04 0.42 -8.68
N GLU A 18 9.32 0.74 -8.55
CA GLU A 18 9.80 1.69 -7.55
C GLU A 18 9.09 3.04 -7.67
N GLY A 19 8.54 3.52 -6.56
CA GLY A 19 7.76 4.76 -6.48
C GLY A 19 6.28 4.61 -6.84
N GLU A 20 5.84 3.41 -7.22
CA GLU A 20 4.43 3.16 -7.53
C GLU A 20 3.62 2.78 -6.30
N VAL A 21 2.31 3.01 -6.44
CA VAL A 21 1.27 2.63 -5.50
C VAL A 21 0.20 1.92 -6.31
N ALA A 22 -0.16 0.70 -5.93
CA ALA A 22 -1.19 -0.05 -6.62
C ALA A 22 -2.01 -0.91 -5.66
N GLU A 23 -3.26 -1.17 -6.04
CA GLU A 23 -4.16 -2.06 -5.31
C GLU A 23 -4.09 -3.47 -5.92
N PHE A 24 -3.88 -4.45 -5.04
CA PHE A 24 -3.89 -5.88 -5.36
C PHE A 24 -5.00 -6.56 -4.58
N TYR A 25 -5.43 -7.73 -5.05
CA TYR A 25 -6.51 -8.47 -4.43
C TYR A 25 -6.03 -9.84 -3.97
N VAL A 26 -6.26 -10.14 -2.70
CA VAL A 26 -6.16 -11.50 -2.16
C VAL A 26 -7.58 -11.96 -1.90
N ASP A 27 -8.08 -12.87 -2.74
CA ASP A 27 -9.49 -13.19 -2.83
C ASP A 27 -10.33 -11.91 -3.05
N ASP A 28 -11.25 -11.58 -2.13
CA ASP A 28 -12.09 -10.38 -2.17
C ASP A 28 -11.53 -9.22 -1.32
N GLN A 29 -10.33 -9.37 -0.74
CA GLN A 29 -9.73 -8.36 0.13
C GLN A 29 -8.73 -7.49 -0.66
N PRO A 30 -8.99 -6.18 -0.81
CA PRO A 30 -8.03 -5.26 -1.42
C PRO A 30 -6.87 -4.98 -0.45
N ILE A 31 -5.66 -5.03 -1.00
CA ILE A 31 -4.41 -4.69 -0.32
C ILE A 31 -3.71 -3.63 -1.16
N LEU A 32 -3.50 -2.45 -0.58
CA LEU A 32 -2.71 -1.42 -1.24
C LEU A 32 -1.23 -1.65 -0.95
N LEU A 33 -0.42 -1.78 -2.00
CA LEU A 33 1.02 -1.84 -1.88
C LEU A 33 1.64 -0.53 -2.37
N ALA A 34 2.61 -0.02 -1.61
CA ALA A 34 3.49 1.06 -2.04
C ALA A 34 4.93 0.57 -2.08
N HIS A 35 5.60 0.79 -3.20
CA HIS A 35 7.03 0.52 -3.35
C HIS A 35 7.78 1.83 -3.17
N LEU A 36 8.41 2.00 -2.01
CA LEU A 36 9.16 3.22 -1.69
C LEU A 36 10.46 3.27 -2.52
N ARG A 37 11.01 4.47 -2.72
CA ARG A 37 12.25 4.63 -3.51
C ARG A 37 13.50 4.15 -2.76
N THR A 38 13.34 3.80 -1.48
CA THR A 38 14.33 3.06 -0.70
C THR A 38 14.41 1.57 -1.05
N GLY A 39 13.45 1.05 -1.84
CA GLY A 39 13.25 -0.38 -2.12
C GLY A 39 12.40 -1.12 -1.08
N GLU A 40 11.89 -0.42 -0.05
CA GLU A 40 10.95 -0.99 0.91
C GLU A 40 9.54 -1.12 0.29
N ILE A 41 8.90 -2.27 0.51
CA ILE A 41 7.48 -2.48 0.16
C ILE A 41 6.64 -2.36 1.43
N ARG A 42 5.61 -1.51 1.40
CA ARG A 42 4.64 -1.37 2.49
C ARG A 42 3.25 -1.76 2.01
N ALA A 43 2.50 -2.39 2.91
CA ALA A 43 1.11 -2.76 2.70
C ALA A 43 0.20 -1.93 3.61
N TYR A 44 -0.90 -1.45 3.04
CA TYR A 44 -1.89 -0.60 3.71
C TYR A 44 -3.31 -1.09 3.41
N GLU A 45 -4.26 -0.67 4.22
CA GLU A 45 -5.66 -0.61 3.76
C GLU A 45 -5.76 0.40 2.61
N GLY A 46 -6.66 0.19 1.66
CA GLY A 46 -6.83 1.09 0.50
C GLY A 46 -7.36 2.49 0.81
N THR A 47 -7.61 2.81 2.08
CA THR A 47 -8.21 4.08 2.51
C THR A 47 -7.34 4.82 3.52
N CYS A 48 -7.26 6.14 3.36
CA CYS A 48 -6.46 7.00 4.20
C CYS A 48 -7.04 7.07 5.62
N PRO A 49 -6.26 6.79 6.68
CA PRO A 49 -6.77 6.76 8.05
C PRO A 49 -7.24 8.13 8.56
N HIS A 50 -6.84 9.23 7.92
CA HIS A 50 -7.27 10.58 8.28
C HIS A 50 -8.76 10.84 7.95
N ALA A 51 -9.18 10.58 6.71
CA ALA A 51 -10.51 10.96 6.22
C ALA A 51 -11.13 9.97 5.21
N GLY A 52 -10.57 8.77 5.08
CA GLY A 52 -11.12 7.69 4.24
C GLY A 52 -10.89 7.85 2.73
N PHE A 53 -10.06 8.80 2.31
CA PHE A 53 -9.78 9.01 0.88
C PHE A 53 -9.01 7.82 0.27
N PRO A 54 -9.27 7.40 -0.98
CA PRO A 54 -8.56 6.29 -1.62
C PRO A 54 -7.05 6.55 -1.70
N LEU A 55 -6.24 5.62 -1.18
CA LEU A 55 -4.77 5.74 -1.23
C LEU A 55 -4.17 5.31 -2.56
N GLY A 56 -4.93 4.61 -3.40
CA GLY A 56 -4.52 4.30 -4.78
C GLY A 56 -4.32 5.55 -5.64
N ASP A 57 -4.94 6.67 -5.27
CA ASP A 57 -4.74 7.98 -5.90
C ASP A 57 -3.61 8.78 -5.22
N GLY A 58 -2.90 8.19 -4.24
CA GLY A 58 -1.76 8.78 -3.57
C GLY A 58 -0.46 8.63 -4.36
N GLU A 59 0.62 9.19 -3.83
CA GLU A 59 1.94 9.15 -4.46
C GLU A 59 3.06 8.95 -3.43
N VAL A 60 4.16 8.34 -3.85
CA VAL A 60 5.37 8.25 -3.02
C VAL A 60 6.21 9.52 -3.20
N VAL A 61 6.24 10.35 -2.15
CA VAL A 61 7.02 11.59 -2.06
C VAL A 61 8.00 11.47 -0.91
N ASP A 62 9.28 11.79 -1.15
CA ASP A 62 10.34 11.71 -0.14
C ASP A 62 10.35 10.38 0.64
N ASP A 63 10.19 9.26 -0.09
CA ASP A 63 10.13 7.89 0.46
C ASP A 63 8.93 7.59 1.37
N VAL A 64 7.86 8.38 1.28
CA VAL A 64 6.64 8.19 2.07
C VAL A 64 5.41 8.22 1.16
N LEU A 65 4.51 7.27 1.34
CA LEU A 65 3.19 7.32 0.70
C LEU A 65 2.42 8.53 1.23
N THR A 66 2.03 9.43 0.34
CA THR A 66 1.31 10.66 0.66
C THR A 66 -0.07 10.64 0.02
N CYS A 67 -1.10 10.82 0.84
CA CYS A 67 -2.49 10.90 0.39
C CYS A 67 -2.73 12.19 -0.41
N SER A 68 -3.29 12.07 -1.62
CA SER A 68 -3.49 13.20 -2.53
C SER A 68 -4.58 14.20 -2.12
N ALA A 69 -5.46 13.84 -1.18
CA ALA A 69 -6.52 14.76 -0.73
C ALA A 69 -6.03 15.89 0.19
N HIS A 70 -5.24 15.56 1.21
CA HIS A 70 -4.81 16.50 2.24
C HIS A 70 -3.31 16.41 2.56
N SER A 71 -2.54 15.75 1.69
CA SER A 71 -1.10 15.54 1.86
C SER A 71 -0.75 14.85 3.17
N TRP A 72 -1.59 13.91 3.61
CA TRP A 72 -1.31 13.11 4.80
C TRP A 72 -0.23 12.07 4.48
N GLU A 73 0.87 12.12 5.23
CA GLU A 73 1.98 11.18 5.12
C GLU A 73 1.70 9.88 5.89
N LEU A 74 1.84 8.75 5.22
CA LEU A 74 1.72 7.41 5.79
C LEU A 74 3.10 6.86 6.19
N THR A 75 3.66 7.44 7.26
CA THR A 75 4.96 7.07 7.84
C THR A 75 4.92 5.76 8.60
#